data_AF-A0A9E4QTR5-F1
#
_entry.id   AF-A0A9E4QTR5-F1
#
_cell.length_a   1.000
_cell.length_b   1.000
_cell.length_c   1.000
_cell.angle_alpha   90.00
_cell.angle_beta   90.00
_cell.angle_gamma   90.00
#
_symmetry.space_group_name_H-M   'P 1'
#
loop_
_entity.id
_entity.type
_entity.pdbx_description
1 polymer ?
#
loop_
_entity_poly.entity_id
_entity_poly.type
_entity_poly.pdbx_seq_one_letter_code
_entity_poly.pdbx_strand_id
1 'polypeptide(L)'
;MSSDHAITIYSDGSCLGNPGPGGWGAVVFTGTGEPVRLSGPEKQTTNNRMELMAAIKGLEATPAGSAVTLHSDSSYLVNTMTRNWKRRVNHDLWDRLDSLAQVRQVAWHWVRGHAGDRWNEEADRLAVSAMNVAANRNPGDKPDPPDLIKGDSLTHLDEHGRVTMVDVGGKPTTDREAVARGHVTVLPETLRLIQEGLMKKGDVLTIAQLAGIMGAKRTSELIPLCHPLPLNQVNVDLELDQANNRIEITATARTSAKTGVEMEALTAVSVAALTVYDMCKAVDRGMRIESVRLVKKTGGQSGDINLED
;
A
#
# COMPACT_ATOMS: atom_id res chain seq x y z
N MET A 1 34.31 11.86 34.97
CA MET A 1 33.79 10.61 34.38
C MET A 1 32.28 10.68 34.49
N SER A 2 31.63 11.26 33.47
CA SER A 2 30.17 11.31 33.42
C SER A 2 29.69 9.92 33.04
N SER A 3 28.88 9.29 33.88
CA SER A 3 28.16 8.08 33.50
C SER A 3 27.21 8.46 32.36
N ASP A 4 27.57 8.09 31.13
CA ASP A 4 26.70 8.13 29.96
C ASP A 4 25.49 7.23 30.24
N HIS A 5 24.45 7.82 30.82
CA HIS A 5 23.17 7.16 30.92
C HIS A 5 22.58 7.18 29.50
N ALA A 6 22.58 6.02 28.85
CA ALA A 6 21.98 5.84 27.55
C ALA A 6 20.52 6.32 27.59
N ILE A 7 20.20 7.32 26.76
CA ILE A 7 18.84 7.82 26.66
C ILE A 7 18.06 6.88 25.76
N THR A 8 16.89 6.43 26.20
CA THR A 8 16.02 5.56 25.38
C THR A 8 14.73 6.28 25.05
N ILE A 9 14.31 6.23 23.79
CA ILE A 9 13.05 6.78 23.30
C ILE A 9 12.23 5.64 22.72
N TYR A 10 10.94 5.59 23.04
CA TYR A 10 9.94 4.83 22.30
C TYR A 10 9.01 5.82 21.63
N SER A 11 8.72 5.64 20.34
CA SER A 11 7.90 6.58 19.58
C SER A 11 6.93 5.87 18.66
N ASP A 12 5.71 6.38 18.58
CA ASP A 12 4.65 5.86 17.72
C ASP A 12 3.72 6.99 17.21
N GLY A 13 3.08 6.75 16.08
CA GLY A 13 2.12 7.64 15.45
C GLY A 13 0.85 6.92 15.01
N SER A 14 -0.30 7.56 15.23
CA SER A 14 -1.62 7.04 14.89
C SER A 14 -2.42 8.06 14.07
N CYS A 15 -3.30 7.57 13.18
CA CYS A 15 -4.13 8.42 12.33
C CYS A 15 -5.47 7.73 11.99
N LEU A 16 -6.58 8.43 12.25
CA LEU A 16 -7.94 8.00 11.91
C LEU A 16 -8.29 8.52 10.51
N GLY A 17 -8.32 7.64 9.51
CA GLY A 17 -8.29 8.05 8.11
C GLY A 17 -6.89 8.55 7.71
N ASN A 18 -6.41 8.21 6.52
CA ASN A 18 -5.04 8.52 6.10
C ASN A 18 -5.04 9.16 4.70
N PRO A 19 -5.28 10.49 4.57
CA PRO A 19 -5.16 11.50 5.63
C PRO A 19 -6.40 11.70 6.51
N GLY A 20 -6.20 12.19 7.74
CA GLY A 20 -7.26 12.45 8.73
C GLY A 20 -6.73 12.95 10.08
N PRO A 21 -7.56 13.01 11.14
CA PRO A 21 -7.11 13.33 12.49
C PRO A 21 -6.09 12.32 13.01
N GLY A 22 -4.97 12.79 13.54
CA GLY A 22 -3.87 11.96 14.02
C GLY A 22 -3.33 12.38 15.38
N GLY A 23 -2.49 11.53 15.93
CA GLY A 23 -1.79 11.77 17.18
C GLY A 23 -0.43 11.11 17.17
N TRP A 24 0.53 11.74 17.84
CA TRP A 24 1.88 11.19 18.04
C TRP A 24 2.11 10.97 19.54
N GLY A 25 2.93 9.98 19.88
CA GLY A 25 3.26 9.61 21.25
C GLY A 25 4.73 9.25 21.38
N ALA A 26 5.39 9.72 22.45
CA ALA A 26 6.77 9.37 22.76
C ALA A 26 6.99 9.18 24.26
N VAL A 27 7.82 8.19 24.61
CA VAL A 27 8.24 7.88 25.98
C VAL A 27 9.76 8.01 26.04
N VAL A 28 10.28 8.92 26.87
CA VAL A 28 11.70 9.29 26.92
C VAL A 28 12.30 8.98 28.29
N PHE A 29 13.32 8.14 28.31
CA PHE A 29 14.12 7.77 29.47
C PHE A 29 15.43 8.53 29.45
N THR A 30 15.63 9.49 30.36
CA THR A 30 16.88 10.27 30.48
C THR A 30 17.82 9.78 31.60
N GLY A 31 17.52 8.63 32.22
CA GLY A 31 18.29 8.07 33.34
C GLY A 31 17.44 7.11 34.19
N THR A 32 17.76 6.99 35.49
CA THR A 32 17.08 6.08 36.44
C THR A 32 15.74 6.61 36.99
N GLY A 33 15.20 7.68 36.40
CA GLY A 33 13.93 8.29 36.82
C GLY A 33 12.71 7.74 36.07
N GLU A 34 11.53 8.23 36.44
CA GLU A 34 10.31 7.98 35.65
C GLU A 34 10.44 8.55 34.23
N PRO A 35 9.99 7.83 33.20
CA PRO A 35 10.05 8.33 31.84
C PRO A 35 9.11 9.52 31.62
N VAL A 36 9.56 10.44 30.79
CA VAL A 36 8.75 11.55 30.30
C VAL A 36 7.84 11.04 29.19
N ARG A 37 6.54 11.30 29.31
CA ARG A 37 5.53 10.94 28.30
C ARG A 37 5.11 12.20 27.56
N LEU A 38 5.22 12.16 26.24
CA LEU A 38 4.90 13.27 25.35
C LEU A 38 3.86 12.80 24.34
N SER A 39 2.90 13.65 24.03
CA SER A 39 1.91 13.37 22.99
C SER A 39 1.32 14.66 22.44
N GLY A 40 0.78 14.60 21.22
CA GLY A 40 0.09 15.75 20.65
C GLY A 40 -0.87 15.39 19.53
N PRO A 41 -2.05 16.05 19.45
CA PRO A 41 -3.02 15.85 18.38
C PRO A 41 -2.66 16.67 17.13
N GLU A 42 -3.09 16.20 15.96
CA GLU A 42 -3.08 16.96 14.71
C GLU A 42 -4.39 16.70 13.95
N LYS A 43 -5.08 17.75 13.50
CA LYS A 43 -6.43 17.59 12.93
C LYS A 43 -6.43 17.00 11.53
N GLN A 44 -5.38 17.25 10.76
CA GLN A 44 -5.27 16.76 9.40
C GLN A 44 -3.82 16.37 9.08
N THR A 45 -3.57 15.07 9.10
CA THR A 45 -2.23 14.49 8.95
C THR A 45 -2.31 13.12 8.30
N THR A 46 -1.18 12.42 8.27
CA THR A 46 -1.07 11.01 7.86
C THR A 46 -0.37 10.22 8.95
N ASN A 47 -0.51 8.89 8.94
CA ASN A 47 0.20 8.03 9.89
C ASN A 47 1.72 8.28 9.85
N ASN A 48 2.29 8.26 8.64
CA ASN A 48 3.72 8.50 8.45
C ASN A 48 4.20 9.86 9.00
N ARG A 49 3.37 10.91 8.95
CA ARG A 49 3.74 12.21 9.53
C ARG A 49 3.72 12.16 11.06
N MET A 50 2.79 11.43 11.66
CA MET A 50 2.72 11.29 13.12
C MET A 50 3.88 10.46 13.66
N GLU A 51 4.29 9.43 12.93
CA GLU A 51 5.47 8.61 13.23
C GLU A 51 6.76 9.42 13.25
N LEU A 52 6.96 10.26 12.22
CA LEU A 52 8.09 11.19 12.19
C LEU A 52 8.00 12.23 13.30
N MET A 53 6.81 12.78 13.56
CA MET A 53 6.60 13.77 14.61
C MET A 53 6.90 13.20 16.00
N ALA A 54 6.52 11.96 16.27
CA ALA A 54 6.80 11.25 17.52
C ALA A 54 8.32 11.16 17.78
N ALA A 55 9.07 10.72 16.77
CA ALA A 55 10.52 10.64 16.84
C ALA A 55 11.19 12.02 17.01
N ILE A 56 10.73 13.02 16.26
CA ILE A 56 11.18 14.42 16.37
C ILE A 56 10.96 14.92 17.80
N LYS A 57 9.76 14.75 18.34
CA LYS A 57 9.38 15.23 19.67
C LYS A 57 10.12 14.51 20.78
N GLY A 58 10.35 13.21 20.62
CA GLY A 58 11.23 12.44 21.50
C GLY A 58 12.65 13.02 21.52
N LEU A 59 13.25 13.27 20.35
CA LEU A 59 14.61 13.81 20.26
C LEU A 59 14.71 15.25 20.78
N GLU A 60 13.70 16.09 20.57
CA GLU A 60 13.64 17.46 21.13
C GLU A 60 13.69 17.48 22.65
N ALA A 61 13.18 16.44 23.31
CA ALA A 61 13.22 16.31 24.76
C ALA A 61 14.57 15.80 25.32
N THR A 62 15.56 15.60 24.44
CA THR A 62 16.90 15.14 24.83
C THR A 62 17.95 16.22 24.61
N PRO A 63 18.99 16.33 25.46
CA PRO A 63 20.07 17.28 25.24
C PRO A 63 20.82 17.01 23.93
N ALA A 64 21.30 18.06 23.26
CA ALA A 64 22.26 17.90 22.17
C ALA A 64 23.54 17.23 22.69
N GLY A 65 24.20 16.45 21.84
CA GLY A 65 25.41 15.67 22.16
C GLY A 65 25.14 14.34 22.88
N SER A 66 23.90 14.04 23.26
CA SER A 66 23.55 12.78 23.92
C SER A 66 23.59 11.56 22.99
N ALA A 67 23.89 10.40 23.58
CA ALA A 67 23.68 9.11 22.95
C ALA A 67 22.24 8.65 23.19
N VAL A 68 21.52 8.37 22.10
CA VAL A 68 20.08 8.09 22.11
C VAL A 68 19.80 6.79 21.37
N THR A 69 19.06 5.89 22.00
CA THR A 69 18.49 4.69 21.39
C THR A 69 17.01 4.95 21.13
N LEU A 70 16.60 5.03 19.86
CA LEU A 70 15.21 5.27 19.49
C LEU A 70 14.57 4.00 18.96
N HIS A 71 13.53 3.54 19.65
CA HIS A 71 12.69 2.41 19.30
C HIS A 71 11.41 2.89 18.63
N SER A 72 11.08 2.29 17.49
CA SER A 72 9.82 2.51 16.79
C SER A 72 9.48 1.26 15.97
N ASP A 73 8.20 0.94 15.86
CA ASP A 73 7.70 -0.11 14.97
C ASP A 73 7.44 0.39 13.55
N SER A 74 7.57 1.69 13.32
CA SER A 74 7.50 2.31 12.01
C SER A 74 8.67 1.90 11.12
N SER A 75 8.43 0.92 10.26
CA SER A 75 9.41 0.49 9.26
C SER A 75 9.78 1.64 8.29
N TYR A 76 8.86 2.57 8.03
CA TYR A 76 9.10 3.76 7.22
C TYR A 76 10.16 4.68 7.86
N LEU A 77 10.03 4.99 9.14
CA LEU A 77 11.01 5.78 9.88
C LEU A 77 12.37 5.07 9.96
N VAL A 78 12.39 3.86 10.53
CA VAL A 78 13.65 3.18 10.87
C VAL A 78 14.44 2.79 9.63
N ASN A 79 13.78 2.25 8.59
CA ASN A 79 14.49 1.89 7.35
C ASN A 79 14.99 3.12 6.59
N THR A 80 14.30 4.26 6.66
CA THR A 80 14.79 5.49 6.02
C THR A 80 16.05 6.00 6.72
N MET A 81 16.11 5.93 8.05
CA MET A 81 17.29 6.38 8.81
C MET A 81 18.48 5.41 8.72
N THR A 82 18.26 4.12 8.46
CA THR A 82 19.32 3.09 8.50
C THR A 82 19.71 2.50 7.15
N ARG A 83 18.80 2.49 6.16
CA ARG A 83 18.97 1.80 4.86
C ARG A 83 18.90 2.74 3.66
N ASN A 84 19.00 4.05 3.89
CA ASN A 84 19.06 5.08 2.85
C ASN A 84 17.89 5.01 1.85
N TRP A 85 16.67 4.73 2.33
CA TRP A 85 15.47 4.74 1.49
C TRP A 85 15.21 6.13 0.91
N LYS A 86 14.76 6.18 -0.35
CA LYS A 86 14.47 7.45 -1.04
C LYS A 86 13.31 8.19 -0.39
N ARG A 87 13.57 9.40 0.12
CA ARG A 87 12.57 10.31 0.69
C ARG A 87 11.84 11.07 -0.43
N ARG A 88 10.61 10.65 -0.75
CA ARG A 88 9.78 11.28 -1.82
C ARG A 88 8.78 12.32 -1.31
N VAL A 89 8.45 12.29 -0.02
CA VAL A 89 7.44 13.13 0.64
C VAL A 89 7.90 13.45 2.07
N ASN A 90 7.19 14.35 2.76
CA ASN A 90 7.45 14.78 4.15
C ASN A 90 8.83 15.42 4.37
N HIS A 91 9.35 16.13 3.36
CA HIS A 91 10.66 16.79 3.42
C HIS A 91 10.80 17.71 4.65
N ASP A 92 9.74 18.43 5.00
CA ASP A 92 9.67 19.30 6.17
C ASP A 92 10.00 18.58 7.49
N LEU A 93 9.48 17.37 7.67
CA LEU A 93 9.73 16.57 8.88
C LEU A 93 11.08 15.86 8.81
N TRP A 94 11.50 15.41 7.63
CA TRP A 94 12.81 14.81 7.44
C TRP A 94 13.95 15.79 7.71
N ASP A 95 13.86 17.02 7.22
CA ASP A 95 14.89 18.04 7.43
C ASP A 95 15.04 18.39 8.92
N ARG A 96 13.90 18.44 9.65
CA ARG A 96 13.90 18.65 11.10
C ARG A 96 14.47 17.44 11.86
N LEU A 97 14.10 16.23 11.46
CA LEU A 97 14.60 15.01 12.09
C LEU A 97 16.11 14.86 11.88
N ASP A 98 16.61 15.13 10.67
CA ASP A 98 18.04 15.11 10.36
C ASP A 98 18.80 16.13 11.19
N SER A 99 18.29 17.35 11.31
CA SER A 99 18.93 18.40 12.13
C SER A 99 19.07 17.97 13.59
N LEU A 100 18.06 17.29 14.14
CA LEU A 100 18.10 16.77 15.51
C LEU A 100 19.02 15.55 15.65
N ALA A 101 19.01 14.65 14.66
CA ALA A 101 19.83 13.46 14.64
C ALA A 101 21.32 13.80 14.44
N GLN A 102 21.65 14.83 13.66
CA GLN A 102 23.03 15.23 13.39
C GLN A 102 23.77 15.72 14.63
N VAL A 103 23.06 16.36 15.56
CA VAL A 103 23.64 16.87 16.81
C VAL A 103 23.57 15.86 17.96
N ARG A 104 23.21 14.60 17.69
CA ARG A 104 23.08 13.50 18.67
C ARG A 104 23.71 12.22 18.10
N GLN A 105 24.04 11.26 18.96
CA GLN A 105 24.44 9.93 18.50
C GLN A 105 23.22 9.02 18.57
N VAL A 106 22.42 8.98 17.49
CA VAL A 106 21.14 8.25 17.47
C VAL A 106 21.31 6.86 16.88
N ALA A 107 20.98 5.84 17.68
CA ALA A 107 20.85 4.45 17.25
C ALA A 107 19.37 4.08 17.05
N TRP A 108 19.01 3.76 15.81
CA TRP A 108 17.63 3.46 15.41
C TRP A 108 17.35 1.96 15.53
N HIS A 109 16.33 1.59 16.31
CA HIS A 109 15.94 0.21 16.55
C HIS A 109 14.50 -0.01 16.12
N TRP A 110 14.33 -0.89 15.14
CA TRP A 110 12.99 -1.34 14.80
C TRP A 110 12.52 -2.36 15.83
N VAL A 111 11.35 -2.11 16.41
CA VAL A 111 10.66 -3.06 17.29
C VAL A 111 9.41 -3.58 16.60
N ARG A 112 8.94 -4.77 16.99
CA ARG A 112 7.68 -5.28 16.46
C ARG A 112 6.53 -4.64 17.26
N GLY A 113 5.60 -3.99 16.57
CA GLY A 113 4.36 -3.48 17.17
C GLY A 113 3.55 -4.60 17.84
N HIS A 114 2.92 -4.28 18.97
CA HIS A 114 2.09 -5.21 19.77
C HIS A 114 2.79 -6.53 20.17
N ALA A 115 4.12 -6.51 20.36
CA ALA A 115 4.90 -7.69 20.73
C ALA A 115 5.13 -7.84 22.26
N GLY A 116 4.38 -7.11 23.10
CA GLY A 116 4.56 -7.14 24.56
C GLY A 116 5.69 -6.23 25.07
N ASP A 117 6.28 -5.39 24.22
CA ASP A 117 7.16 -4.32 24.69
C ASP A 117 6.31 -3.23 25.33
N ARG A 118 6.31 -3.25 26.67
CA ARG A 118 5.54 -2.32 27.51
C ARG A 118 5.68 -0.86 27.10
N TRP A 119 6.87 -0.42 26.67
CA TRP A 119 7.13 0.99 26.40
C TRP A 119 6.78 1.39 24.97
N ASN A 120 6.85 0.45 24.02
CA ASN A 120 6.25 0.65 22.71
C ASN A 120 4.72 0.74 22.82
N GLU A 121 4.10 -0.15 23.60
CA GLU A 121 2.64 -0.12 23.86
C GLU A 121 2.19 1.13 24.62
N GLU A 122 3.07 1.73 25.43
CA GLU A 122 2.82 3.02 26.06
C GLU A 122 2.84 4.17 25.04
N ALA A 123 3.81 4.17 24.12
CA ALA A 123 3.89 5.16 23.04
C ALA A 123 2.67 5.08 22.11
N ASP A 124 2.25 3.88 21.73
CA ASP A 124 1.01 3.61 20.99
C ASP A 124 -0.21 4.20 21.70
N ARG A 125 -0.37 3.90 23.00
CA ARG A 125 -1.51 4.42 23.76
C ARG A 125 -1.53 5.95 23.82
N LEU A 126 -0.37 6.59 23.92
CA LEU A 126 -0.25 8.05 23.88
C LEU A 126 -0.65 8.61 22.51
N ALA A 127 -0.19 7.99 21.43
CA ALA A 127 -0.51 8.39 20.06
C ALA A 127 -2.00 8.25 19.76
N VAL A 128 -2.59 7.09 20.09
CA VAL A 128 -4.03 6.81 19.98
C VAL A 128 -4.86 7.81 20.79
N SER A 129 -4.47 8.06 22.04
CA SER A 129 -5.21 8.98 22.90
C SER A 129 -5.23 10.40 22.30
N ALA A 130 -4.09 10.86 21.78
CA ALA A 130 -3.99 12.14 21.10
C ALA A 130 -4.79 12.17 19.78
N MET A 131 -4.79 11.09 19.00
CA MET A 131 -5.60 10.96 17.78
C MET A 131 -7.09 11.08 18.09
N ASN A 132 -7.57 10.42 19.15
CA ASN A 132 -8.97 10.53 19.58
C ASN A 132 -9.33 11.97 19.98
N VAL A 133 -8.44 12.67 20.68
CA VAL A 133 -8.62 14.10 20.98
C VAL A 133 -8.74 14.91 19.68
N ALA A 134 -7.89 14.65 18.67
CA ALA A 134 -7.98 15.32 17.37
C ALA A 134 -9.31 15.03 16.63
N ALA A 135 -9.84 13.81 16.78
CA ALA A 135 -11.09 13.36 16.19
C ALA A 135 -12.35 13.76 16.98
N ASN A 136 -12.22 14.48 18.10
CA ASN A 136 -13.30 14.75 19.06
C ASN A 136 -13.99 13.47 19.60
N ARG A 137 -13.21 12.41 19.80
CA ARG A 137 -13.59 11.13 20.43
C ARG A 137 -13.13 11.09 21.89
N ASN A 138 -13.58 10.11 22.67
CA ASN A 138 -13.05 9.97 24.04
C ASN A 138 -11.60 9.49 23.98
N PRO A 139 -10.67 10.04 24.81
CA PRO A 139 -9.25 9.69 24.75
C PRO A 139 -8.94 8.21 25.04
N GLY A 140 -9.85 7.51 25.73
CA GLY A 140 -9.74 6.08 26.02
C GLY A 140 -10.48 5.18 25.04
N ASP A 141 -11.13 5.74 24.02
CA ASP A 141 -11.70 4.95 22.94
C ASP A 141 -10.56 4.19 22.27
N LYS A 142 -10.73 2.88 22.08
CA LYS A 142 -9.82 2.21 21.15
C LYS A 142 -9.97 2.90 19.80
N PRO A 143 -8.88 3.10 19.06
CA PRO A 143 -9.02 3.52 17.68
C PRO A 143 -10.00 2.51 17.07
N ASP A 144 -10.90 2.98 16.22
CA ASP A 144 -11.54 2.02 15.34
C ASP A 144 -10.38 1.22 14.73
N PRO A 145 -10.47 -0.13 14.65
CA PRO A 145 -9.46 -0.87 13.91
C PRO A 145 -9.19 -0.05 12.66
N PRO A 146 -7.91 0.17 12.28
CA PRO A 146 -7.58 1.01 11.13
C PRO A 146 -8.60 0.69 10.05
N ASP A 147 -9.05 1.65 9.26
CA ASP A 147 -9.86 1.37 8.08
C ASP A 147 -9.11 0.41 7.10
N LEU A 148 -8.59 -0.76 7.52
CA LEU A 148 -9.22 -2.04 7.21
C LEU A 148 -10.68 -1.78 6.90
N ILE A 149 -10.91 -1.42 5.64
CA ILE A 149 -11.93 -2.05 4.82
C ILE A 149 -12.53 -3.20 5.63
N LYS A 150 -13.81 -3.09 6.02
CA LYS A 150 -14.59 -4.26 6.41
C LYS A 150 -14.43 -5.29 5.28
N GLY A 151 -13.47 -6.18 5.48
CA GLY A 151 -12.91 -7.04 4.47
C GLY A 151 -12.09 -8.02 5.29
N ASP A 152 -12.73 -9.16 5.55
CA ASP A 152 -12.17 -10.42 6.04
C ASP A 152 -10.68 -10.36 6.39
N SER A 153 -10.36 -10.57 7.68
CA SER A 153 -9.06 -11.03 8.21
C SER A 153 -8.02 -11.28 7.10
N LEU A 154 -6.95 -10.48 7.00
CA LEU A 154 -5.87 -10.61 6.00
C LEU A 154 -5.62 -12.08 5.66
N THR A 155 -6.28 -12.57 4.61
CA THR A 155 -6.51 -14.02 4.46
C THR A 155 -5.24 -14.77 4.05
N HIS A 156 -4.20 -14.02 3.68
CA HIS A 156 -2.95 -14.50 3.13
C HIS A 156 -1.80 -14.59 4.15
N LEU A 157 -2.07 -14.34 5.43
CA LEU A 157 -1.08 -14.45 6.51
C LEU A 157 -1.59 -15.45 7.56
N ASP A 158 -0.72 -16.35 8.01
CA ASP A 158 -1.01 -17.23 9.15
C ASP A 158 -0.90 -16.45 10.47
N GLU A 159 -1.25 -17.11 11.58
CA GLU A 159 -1.18 -16.59 12.95
C GLU A 159 0.24 -16.14 13.37
N HIS A 160 1.26 -16.49 12.57
CA HIS A 160 2.66 -16.17 12.79
C HIS A 160 3.20 -15.14 11.77
N GLY A 161 2.35 -14.55 10.93
CA GLY A 161 2.72 -13.59 9.89
C GLY A 161 3.44 -14.20 8.69
N ARG A 162 3.38 -15.52 8.52
CA ARG A 162 3.90 -16.21 7.32
C ARG A 162 2.86 -16.21 6.22
N VAL A 163 3.34 -16.04 5.01
CA VAL A 163 2.52 -16.05 3.81
C VAL A 163 1.88 -17.42 3.62
N THR A 164 0.55 -17.47 3.55
CA THR A 164 -0.23 -18.69 3.31
C THR A 164 -1.33 -18.45 2.28
N MET A 165 -1.69 -19.49 1.53
CA MET A 165 -2.85 -19.47 0.66
C MET A 165 -4.10 -19.73 1.52
N VAL A 166 -5.15 -18.94 1.31
CA VAL A 166 -6.41 -19.08 2.05
C VAL A 166 -7.03 -20.44 1.79
N ASP A 167 -7.41 -21.19 2.83
CA ASP A 167 -8.25 -22.37 2.63
C ASP A 167 -9.67 -21.93 2.24
N VAL A 168 -10.10 -22.33 1.06
CA VAL A 168 -11.46 -22.10 0.54
C VAL A 168 -12.30 -23.38 0.53
N GLY A 169 -11.79 -24.49 1.05
CA GLY A 169 -12.40 -25.81 1.01
C GLY A 169 -13.84 -25.86 1.52
N GLY A 170 -14.14 -25.16 2.61
CA GLY A 170 -15.48 -25.07 3.21
C GLY A 170 -16.44 -24.09 2.53
N LYS A 171 -16.00 -23.28 1.56
CA LYS A 171 -16.85 -22.30 0.88
C LYS A 171 -17.68 -22.97 -0.24
N PRO A 172 -18.95 -22.57 -0.45
CA PRO A 172 -19.74 -23.07 -1.56
C PRO A 172 -19.18 -22.58 -2.91
N THR A 173 -19.33 -23.40 -3.94
CA THR A 173 -19.09 -22.99 -5.33
C THR A 173 -20.24 -22.12 -5.80
N THR A 174 -19.92 -20.94 -6.35
CA THR A 174 -20.90 -20.02 -6.95
C THR A 174 -20.36 -19.49 -8.27
N ASP A 175 -21.25 -19.03 -9.15
CA ASP A 175 -20.86 -18.27 -10.33
C ASP A 175 -20.28 -16.92 -9.93
N ARG A 176 -19.20 -16.54 -10.59
CA ARG A 176 -18.41 -15.34 -10.29
C ARG A 176 -17.99 -14.66 -11.57
N GLU A 177 -18.06 -13.34 -11.56
CA GLU A 177 -17.64 -12.46 -12.64
C GLU A 177 -16.73 -11.38 -12.06
N ALA A 178 -15.71 -10.99 -12.82
CA ALA A 178 -14.95 -9.78 -12.55
C ALA A 178 -14.69 -9.04 -13.86
N VAL A 179 -14.83 -7.71 -13.82
CA VAL A 179 -14.51 -6.80 -14.91
C VAL A 179 -13.42 -5.87 -14.45
N ALA A 180 -12.34 -5.79 -15.22
CA ALA A 180 -11.24 -4.85 -15.00
C ALA A 180 -11.04 -3.96 -16.22
N ARG A 181 -10.55 -2.75 -15.98
CA ARG A 181 -10.22 -1.76 -17.02
C ARG A 181 -8.84 -1.18 -16.81
N GLY A 182 -8.22 -0.72 -17.88
CA GLY A 182 -6.99 0.06 -17.88
C GLY A 182 -6.73 0.56 -19.29
N HIS A 183 -5.73 1.42 -19.46
CA HIS A 183 -5.43 1.97 -20.77
C HIS A 183 -3.94 2.14 -21.01
N VAL A 184 -3.57 2.22 -22.29
CA VAL A 184 -2.23 2.61 -22.71
C VAL A 184 -2.32 3.97 -23.38
N THR A 185 -1.72 4.99 -22.76
CA THR A 185 -1.56 6.31 -23.38
C THR A 185 -0.44 6.25 -24.40
N VAL A 186 -0.69 6.74 -25.61
CA VAL A 186 0.21 6.65 -26.78
C VAL A 186 0.26 7.98 -27.53
N LEU A 187 1.19 8.11 -28.48
CA LEU A 187 1.18 9.22 -29.44
C LEU A 187 0.03 9.08 -30.45
N PRO A 188 -0.51 10.20 -30.98
CA PRO A 188 -1.54 10.17 -32.04
C PRO A 188 -1.10 9.35 -33.26
N GLU A 189 0.18 9.46 -33.63
CA GLU A 189 0.76 8.71 -34.75
C GLU A 189 0.73 7.19 -34.51
N THR A 190 0.90 6.75 -33.26
CA THR A 190 0.80 5.33 -32.90
C THR A 190 -0.62 4.81 -33.14
N LEU A 191 -1.65 5.57 -32.72
CA LEU A 191 -3.05 5.19 -32.98
C LEU A 191 -3.35 5.12 -34.48
N ARG A 192 -2.88 6.11 -35.24
CA ARG A 192 -3.04 6.15 -36.70
C ARG A 192 -2.46 4.90 -37.36
N LEU A 193 -1.22 4.54 -37.01
CA LEU A 193 -0.55 3.35 -37.55
C LEU A 193 -1.25 2.05 -37.17
N ILE A 194 -1.82 1.96 -35.96
CA ILE A 194 -2.61 0.80 -35.54
C ILE A 194 -3.91 0.72 -36.36
N GLN A 195 -4.64 1.83 -36.47
CA GLN A 195 -5.92 1.89 -37.18
C GLN A 195 -5.78 1.56 -38.67
N GLU A 196 -4.70 2.03 -39.30
CA GLU A 196 -4.40 1.76 -40.72
C GLU A 196 -3.74 0.39 -40.95
N GLY A 197 -3.42 -0.37 -39.89
CA GLY A 197 -2.76 -1.67 -40.00
C GLY A 197 -1.31 -1.59 -40.50
N LEU A 198 -0.64 -0.44 -40.32
CA LEU A 198 0.73 -0.19 -40.80
C LEU A 198 1.81 -0.55 -39.78
N MET A 199 1.43 -1.19 -38.68
CA MET A 199 2.37 -1.66 -37.66
C MET A 199 3.23 -2.81 -38.18
N LYS A 200 4.56 -2.61 -38.19
CA LYS A 200 5.53 -3.59 -38.71
C LYS A 200 5.44 -4.98 -38.07
N LYS A 201 4.99 -5.04 -36.82
CA LYS A 201 4.88 -6.28 -36.04
C LYS A 201 3.56 -7.02 -36.25
N GLY A 202 2.64 -6.49 -37.06
CA GLY A 202 1.32 -7.07 -37.31
C GLY A 202 0.21 -6.40 -36.50
N ASP A 203 -0.94 -7.08 -36.43
CA ASP A 203 -2.15 -6.58 -35.77
C ASP A 203 -1.98 -6.51 -34.25
N VAL A 204 -1.82 -5.29 -33.76
CA VAL A 204 -1.58 -4.99 -32.34
C VAL A 204 -2.77 -5.37 -31.47
N LEU A 205 -3.99 -5.08 -31.92
CA LEU A 205 -5.19 -5.27 -31.09
C LEU A 205 -5.50 -6.75 -30.93
N THR A 206 -5.44 -7.52 -32.02
CA THR A 206 -5.66 -8.97 -31.99
C THR A 206 -4.60 -9.68 -31.14
N ILE A 207 -3.32 -9.31 -31.28
CA ILE A 207 -2.25 -9.93 -30.50
C ILE A 207 -2.36 -9.57 -29.01
N ALA A 208 -2.68 -8.32 -28.69
CA ALA A 208 -2.89 -7.90 -27.30
C ALA A 208 -4.11 -8.56 -26.65
N GLN A 209 -5.21 -8.70 -27.39
CA GLN A 209 -6.40 -9.44 -26.95
C GLN A 209 -6.05 -10.89 -26.60
N LEU A 210 -5.37 -11.60 -27.51
CA LEU A 210 -4.95 -12.99 -27.27
C LEU A 210 -4.01 -13.09 -26.06
N ALA A 211 -3.05 -12.17 -25.94
CA ALA A 211 -2.14 -12.12 -24.81
C ALA A 211 -2.87 -11.90 -23.49
N GLY A 212 -3.88 -11.02 -23.45
CA GLY A 212 -4.74 -10.84 -22.28
C GLY A 212 -5.48 -12.12 -21.88
N ILE A 213 -6.06 -12.84 -22.85
CA ILE A 213 -6.72 -14.14 -22.61
C ILE A 213 -5.74 -15.17 -22.06
N MET A 214 -4.52 -15.23 -22.62
CA MET A 214 -3.47 -16.12 -22.13
C MET A 214 -2.99 -15.74 -20.73
N GLY A 215 -2.88 -14.43 -20.45
CA GLY A 215 -2.53 -13.89 -19.14
C GLY A 215 -3.52 -14.31 -18.07
N ALA A 216 -4.82 -14.15 -18.33
CA ALA A 216 -5.89 -14.57 -17.42
C ALA A 216 -5.75 -16.05 -17.02
N LYS A 217 -5.51 -16.94 -17.99
CA LYS A 217 -5.36 -18.39 -17.76
C LYS A 217 -4.12 -18.77 -16.95
N ARG A 218 -3.11 -17.89 -16.89
CA ARG A 218 -1.84 -18.10 -16.17
C ARG A 218 -1.75 -17.29 -14.88
N THR A 219 -2.84 -16.69 -14.41
CA THR A 219 -2.85 -15.83 -13.23
C THR A 219 -2.25 -16.51 -12.00
N SER A 220 -2.61 -17.76 -11.71
CA SER A 220 -2.07 -18.51 -10.58
C SER A 220 -0.58 -18.89 -10.72
N GLU A 221 -0.02 -18.85 -11.93
CA GLU A 221 1.43 -19.01 -12.16
C GLU A 221 2.21 -17.72 -11.86
N LEU A 222 1.54 -16.57 -11.98
CA LEU A 222 2.14 -15.24 -11.86
C LEU A 222 1.94 -14.63 -10.47
N ILE A 223 0.78 -14.85 -9.85
CA ILE A 223 0.41 -14.29 -8.56
C ILE A 223 0.50 -15.41 -7.50
N PRO A 224 1.50 -15.38 -6.59
CA PRO A 224 1.90 -16.55 -5.79
C PRO A 224 0.82 -17.19 -4.92
N LEU A 225 -0.22 -16.45 -4.53
CA LEU A 225 -1.26 -16.91 -3.60
C LEU A 225 -2.64 -17.01 -4.23
N CYS A 226 -2.75 -16.83 -5.54
CA CYS A 226 -3.97 -17.10 -6.27
C CYS A 226 -4.21 -18.61 -6.36
N HIS A 227 -5.43 -19.04 -6.08
CA HIS A 227 -5.84 -20.40 -6.36
C HIS A 227 -5.85 -20.64 -7.88
N PRO A 228 -5.49 -21.84 -8.35
CA PRO A 228 -5.76 -22.23 -9.73
C PRO A 228 -7.28 -22.38 -9.93
N LEU A 229 -7.84 -21.67 -10.93
CA LEU A 229 -9.27 -21.65 -11.20
C LEU A 229 -9.62 -22.14 -12.61
N PRO A 230 -10.66 -22.98 -12.78
CA PRO A 230 -11.18 -23.32 -14.09
C PRO A 230 -12.01 -22.15 -14.63
N LEU A 231 -11.44 -21.37 -15.53
CA LEU A 231 -12.15 -20.24 -16.15
C LEU A 231 -13.17 -20.74 -17.17
N ASN A 232 -14.42 -20.30 -17.01
CA ASN A 232 -15.52 -20.59 -17.93
C ASN A 232 -15.45 -19.68 -19.17
N GLN A 233 -15.10 -18.42 -18.97
CA GLN A 233 -14.98 -17.43 -20.03
C GLN A 233 -13.96 -16.35 -19.66
N VAL A 234 -13.20 -15.90 -20.66
CA VAL A 234 -12.42 -14.67 -20.61
C VAL A 234 -12.70 -13.89 -21.88
N ASN A 235 -13.12 -12.64 -21.74
CA ASN A 235 -13.18 -11.67 -22.84
C ASN A 235 -12.19 -10.54 -22.55
N VAL A 236 -11.51 -10.05 -23.59
CA VAL A 236 -10.63 -8.89 -23.56
C VAL A 236 -10.96 -8.04 -24.77
N ASP A 237 -11.43 -6.82 -24.55
CA ASP A 237 -11.79 -5.86 -25.58
C ASP A 237 -10.78 -4.71 -25.56
N LEU A 238 -10.33 -4.31 -26.75
CA LEU A 238 -9.45 -3.16 -26.92
C LEU A 238 -10.08 -2.14 -27.86
N GLU A 239 -10.15 -0.89 -27.44
CA GLU A 239 -10.76 0.20 -28.21
C GLU A 239 -9.80 1.37 -28.36
N LEU A 240 -9.75 1.96 -29.55
CA LEU A 240 -8.92 3.14 -29.82
C LEU A 240 -9.71 4.40 -29.45
N ASP A 241 -9.24 5.13 -28.44
CA ASP A 241 -9.76 6.44 -28.06
C ASP A 241 -8.86 7.54 -28.63
N GLN A 242 -9.21 8.00 -29.83
CA GLN A 242 -8.46 9.05 -30.52
C GLN A 242 -8.54 10.41 -29.83
N ALA A 243 -9.65 10.69 -29.14
CA ALA A 243 -9.82 11.98 -28.48
C ALA A 243 -8.81 12.15 -27.34
N ASN A 244 -8.48 11.06 -26.65
CA ASN A 244 -7.57 11.07 -25.50
C ASN A 244 -6.21 10.44 -25.79
N ASN A 245 -5.94 10.04 -27.03
CA ASN A 245 -4.71 9.38 -27.46
C ASN A 245 -4.38 8.12 -26.62
N ARG A 246 -5.34 7.22 -26.47
CA ARG A 246 -5.17 6.01 -25.66
C ARG A 246 -5.86 4.80 -26.27
N ILE A 247 -5.41 3.63 -25.84
CA ILE A 247 -6.02 2.33 -26.15
C ILE A 247 -6.65 1.85 -24.86
N GLU A 248 -7.98 1.86 -24.82
CA GLU A 248 -8.77 1.36 -23.70
C GLU A 248 -8.78 -0.16 -23.73
N ILE A 249 -8.64 -0.80 -22.57
CA ILE A 249 -8.61 -2.25 -22.42
C ILE A 249 -9.63 -2.62 -21.34
N THR A 250 -10.62 -3.42 -21.71
CA THR A 250 -11.59 -4.00 -20.78
C THR A 250 -11.45 -5.51 -20.78
N ALA A 251 -11.30 -6.13 -19.62
CA ALA A 251 -11.30 -7.58 -19.50
C ALA A 251 -12.42 -8.07 -18.58
N THR A 252 -13.13 -9.10 -19.00
CA THR A 252 -14.14 -9.80 -18.20
C THR A 252 -13.74 -11.25 -18.01
N ALA A 253 -13.61 -11.71 -16.76
CA ALA A 253 -13.35 -13.10 -16.41
C ALA A 253 -14.57 -13.71 -15.70
N ARG A 254 -14.86 -14.98 -15.98
CA ARG A 254 -15.96 -15.74 -15.34
C ARG A 254 -15.50 -17.13 -14.92
N THR A 255 -15.99 -17.59 -13.77
CA THR A 255 -15.81 -18.97 -13.30
C THR A 255 -16.99 -19.41 -12.44
N SER A 256 -17.06 -20.72 -12.16
CA SER A 256 -17.91 -21.29 -11.10
C SER A 256 -16.96 -21.89 -10.05
N ALA A 257 -16.65 -21.12 -9.01
CA ALA A 257 -15.61 -21.49 -8.04
C ALA A 257 -15.89 -21.00 -6.61
N LYS A 258 -15.01 -21.37 -5.68
CA LYS A 258 -15.08 -21.02 -4.25
C LYS A 258 -14.45 -19.66 -3.91
N THR A 259 -13.71 -19.08 -4.86
CA THR A 259 -13.06 -17.76 -4.75
C THR A 259 -13.27 -16.95 -6.02
N GLY A 260 -13.10 -15.64 -5.91
CA GLY A 260 -13.30 -14.66 -6.98
C GLY A 260 -12.30 -14.77 -8.14
N VAL A 261 -12.56 -14.02 -9.21
CA VAL A 261 -11.74 -13.94 -10.44
C VAL A 261 -11.23 -12.52 -10.72
N GLU A 262 -11.13 -11.69 -9.68
CA GLU A 262 -10.64 -10.32 -9.79
C GLU A 262 -9.23 -10.28 -10.37
N MET A 263 -8.38 -11.21 -9.93
CA MET A 263 -6.98 -11.28 -10.35
C MET A 263 -6.83 -11.72 -11.80
N GLU A 264 -7.70 -12.59 -12.31
CA GLU A 264 -7.70 -13.00 -13.71
C GLU A 264 -8.08 -11.84 -14.63
N ALA A 265 -9.07 -11.03 -14.26
CA ALA A 265 -9.45 -9.84 -15.02
C ALA A 265 -8.32 -8.79 -15.01
N LEU A 266 -7.74 -8.49 -13.84
CA LEU A 266 -6.64 -7.54 -13.70
C LEU A 266 -5.37 -7.98 -14.46
N THR A 267 -5.05 -9.27 -14.40
CA THR A 267 -3.91 -9.85 -15.12
C THR A 267 -4.13 -9.78 -16.62
N ALA A 268 -5.34 -10.04 -17.11
CA ALA A 268 -5.68 -9.93 -18.52
C ALA A 268 -5.44 -8.52 -19.07
N VAL A 269 -5.93 -7.48 -18.37
CA VAL A 269 -5.68 -6.07 -18.74
C VAL A 269 -4.19 -5.76 -18.75
N SER A 270 -3.47 -6.18 -17.70
CA SER A 270 -2.04 -5.90 -17.56
C SER A 270 -1.20 -6.53 -18.67
N VAL A 271 -1.46 -7.78 -19.00
CA VAL A 271 -0.72 -8.50 -20.04
C VAL A 271 -1.07 -7.98 -21.43
N ALA A 272 -2.34 -7.63 -21.69
CA ALA A 272 -2.73 -6.97 -22.93
C ALA A 272 -2.02 -5.62 -23.09
N ALA A 273 -1.96 -4.79 -22.04
CA ALA A 273 -1.27 -3.51 -22.04
C ALA A 273 0.24 -3.64 -22.28
N LEU A 274 0.90 -4.61 -21.62
CA LEU A 274 2.31 -4.92 -21.86
C LEU A 274 2.57 -5.37 -23.30
N THR A 275 1.61 -6.08 -23.89
CA THR A 275 1.70 -6.55 -25.28
C THR A 275 1.55 -5.39 -26.26
N VAL A 276 0.60 -4.47 -26.04
CA VAL A 276 0.51 -3.20 -26.78
C VAL A 276 1.84 -2.47 -26.72
N TYR A 277 2.43 -2.36 -25.53
CA TYR A 277 3.73 -1.72 -25.36
C TYR A 277 4.82 -2.41 -26.20
N ASP A 278 4.94 -3.74 -26.13
CA ASP A 278 5.94 -4.49 -26.89
C ASP A 278 5.81 -4.29 -28.41
N MET A 279 4.57 -4.26 -28.89
CA MET A 279 4.20 -4.14 -30.29
C MET A 279 4.47 -2.73 -30.84
N CYS A 280 4.35 -1.70 -29.99
CA CYS A 280 4.42 -0.30 -30.43
C CYS A 280 5.72 0.43 -30.05
N LYS A 281 6.55 -0.11 -29.13
CA LYS A 281 7.75 0.59 -28.60
C LYS A 281 8.80 1.02 -29.64
N ALA A 282 8.75 0.49 -30.85
CA ALA A 282 9.64 0.91 -31.94
C ALA A 282 9.26 2.30 -32.50
N VAL A 283 7.97 2.63 -32.48
CA VAL A 283 7.41 3.90 -32.93
C VAL A 283 7.28 4.86 -31.75
N ASP A 284 6.86 4.35 -30.59
CA ASP A 284 6.56 5.16 -29.41
C ASP A 284 7.12 4.53 -28.14
N ARG A 285 8.25 5.04 -27.66
CA ARG A 285 8.88 4.56 -26.42
C ARG A 285 8.30 5.21 -25.16
N GLY A 286 7.53 6.28 -25.33
CA GLY A 286 6.99 7.11 -24.25
C GLY A 286 5.63 6.66 -23.74
N MET A 287 5.09 5.57 -24.30
CA MET A 287 3.80 5.01 -23.88
C MET A 287 3.74 4.77 -22.37
N ARG A 288 2.55 4.94 -21.80
CA ARG A 288 2.31 4.71 -20.36
C ARG A 288 1.14 3.77 -20.18
N ILE A 289 1.34 2.73 -19.37
CA ILE A 289 0.26 1.85 -18.92
C ILE A 289 -0.31 2.48 -17.65
N GLU A 290 -1.58 2.80 -17.67
CA GLU A 290 -2.23 3.61 -16.64
C GLU A 290 -3.58 3.01 -16.22
N SER A 291 -4.00 3.35 -15.01
CA SER A 291 -5.34 3.10 -14.48
C SER A 291 -5.85 1.65 -14.55
N VAL A 292 -4.96 0.65 -14.48
CA VAL A 292 -5.36 -0.76 -14.33
C VAL A 292 -6.08 -0.95 -12.99
N ARG A 293 -7.37 -1.29 -13.03
CA ARG A 293 -8.24 -1.35 -11.85
C ARG A 293 -9.41 -2.30 -12.07
N LEU A 294 -9.98 -2.77 -10.96
CA LEU A 294 -11.24 -3.51 -10.96
C LEU A 294 -12.40 -2.51 -11.11
N VAL A 295 -13.38 -2.86 -11.94
CA VAL A 295 -14.59 -2.07 -12.19
C VAL A 295 -15.79 -2.70 -11.51
N LYS A 296 -15.94 -4.01 -11.67
CA LYS A 296 -17.10 -4.73 -11.16
C LYS A 296 -16.68 -6.13 -10.73
N LYS A 297 -17.32 -6.65 -9.70
CA LYS A 297 -17.35 -8.09 -9.44
C LYS A 297 -18.71 -8.54 -8.99
N THR A 298 -19.06 -9.79 -9.29
CA THR A 298 -20.31 -10.41 -8.83
C THR A 298 -20.06 -11.80 -8.24
N GLY A 299 -20.96 -12.19 -7.35
CA GLY A 299 -20.95 -13.52 -6.73
C GLY A 299 -20.01 -13.68 -5.54
N GLY A 300 -20.22 -14.76 -4.79
CA GLY A 300 -19.56 -15.01 -3.51
C GLY A 300 -20.20 -14.31 -2.32
N GLN A 301 -19.60 -14.46 -1.15
CA GLN A 301 -20.13 -13.95 0.12
C GLN A 301 -20.11 -12.41 0.21
N SER A 302 -19.17 -11.76 -0.47
CA SER A 302 -19.05 -10.29 -0.49
C SER A 302 -20.15 -9.60 -1.30
N GLY A 303 -20.98 -10.36 -2.01
CA GLY A 303 -21.99 -9.81 -2.91
C GLY A 303 -21.39 -9.12 -4.14
N ASP A 304 -22.25 -8.41 -4.85
CA ASP A 304 -21.92 -7.69 -6.07
C ASP A 304 -21.40 -6.30 -5.73
N ILE A 305 -20.29 -5.92 -6.37
CA ILE A 305 -19.64 -4.63 -6.17
C ILE A 305 -19.47 -3.99 -7.54
N ASN A 306 -19.93 -2.74 -7.66
CA ASN A 306 -19.56 -1.84 -8.76
C ASN A 306 -18.72 -0.69 -8.18
N LEU A 307 -17.57 -0.44 -8.78
CA LEU A 307 -16.57 0.53 -8.33
C LEU A 307 -16.48 1.75 -9.25
N GLU A 308 -17.27 1.80 -10.32
CA GLU A 308 -17.35 2.92 -11.26
C GLU A 308 -18.73 3.59 -11.31
N ASP A 309 -19.62 3.27 -10.35
CA ASP A 309 -20.88 4.01 -10.11
C ASP A 309 -20.69 5.19 -9.15
#